data_AF-A0A7H0LQR8-F1
#
_entry.id   AF-A0A7H0LQR8-F1
#
_cell.length_a   1.000
_cell.length_b   1.000
_cell.length_c   1.000
_cell.angle_alpha   90.00
_cell.angle_beta   90.00
_cell.angle_gamma   90.00
#
_symmetry.space_group_name_H-M   'P 1'
#
loop_
_entity.id
_entity.type
_entity.pdbx_description
1 polymer ?
#
loop_
_entity_poly.entity_id
_entity_poly.type
_entity_poly.pdbx_seq_one_letter_code
_entity_poly.pdbx_strand_id
1 'polypeptide(L)'
;MIGSWRVKHHRLKERLTGSDAWQDFEGTCVMQPLMGGVGNVDDNWLDIPSGPYSAVGLRSYDPKNGLWAIWWLDGRSPHTIDVPVKGNFQDGVGTFLADDMLRGKPVKLRFQWSAITANSAEWRQALSADGGKTWETNWVMHFTRA
;
A
#
# COMPACT_ATOMS: atom_id res chain seq x y z
N MET A 1 10.40 -0.73 -10.22
CA MET A 1 8.98 -0.38 -10.16
C MET A 1 8.60 0.85 -10.98
N ILE A 2 9.51 1.73 -11.43
CA ILE A 2 9.11 2.84 -12.32
C ILE A 2 8.48 2.32 -13.63
N GLY A 3 7.38 2.93 -14.07
CA GLY A 3 6.64 2.58 -15.28
C GLY A 3 5.19 2.19 -15.00
N SER A 4 4.55 1.61 -16.02
CA SER A 4 3.14 1.19 -16.01
C SER A 4 3.00 -0.29 -15.62
N TRP A 5 1.99 -0.57 -14.79
CA TRP A 5 1.71 -1.88 -14.22
C TRP A 5 0.22 -2.19 -14.30
N ARG A 6 -0.08 -3.47 -14.51
CA ARG A 6 -1.38 -4.06 -14.20
C ARG A 6 -1.31 -4.62 -12.78
N VAL A 7 -2.41 -4.48 -12.04
CA VAL A 7 -2.48 -4.86 -10.63
C VAL A 7 -3.69 -5.76 -10.41
N LYS A 8 -3.44 -6.95 -9.87
CA LYS A 8 -4.50 -7.81 -9.34
C LYS A 8 -4.61 -7.59 -7.85
N HIS A 9 -5.81 -7.23 -7.38
CA HIS A 9 -6.10 -6.99 -5.99
C HIS A 9 -6.90 -8.16 -5.42
N HIS A 10 -6.51 -8.61 -4.22
CA HIS A 10 -7.27 -9.49 -3.36
C HIS A 10 -7.45 -8.79 -2.01
N ARG A 11 -8.65 -8.27 -1.73
CA ARG A 11 -8.91 -7.38 -0.58
C ARG A 11 -10.06 -7.88 0.27
N LEU A 12 -9.91 -7.79 1.59
CA LEU A 12 -10.97 -8.11 2.52
C LEU A 12 -12.04 -7.00 2.50
N LYS A 13 -13.32 -7.39 2.56
CA LYS A 13 -14.44 -6.42 2.58
C LYS A 13 -14.47 -5.63 3.89
N GLU A 14 -14.27 -6.32 5.02
CA GLU A 14 -14.25 -5.73 6.35
C GLU A 14 -13.02 -6.17 7.13
N ARG A 15 -12.35 -5.25 7.82
CA ARG A 15 -11.10 -5.52 8.54
C ARG A 15 -11.34 -5.60 10.04
N LEU A 16 -10.64 -6.50 10.72
CA LEU A 16 -10.69 -6.71 12.16
C LEU A 16 -12.12 -6.97 12.68
N THR A 17 -12.89 -7.75 11.91
CA THR A 17 -14.24 -8.22 12.29
C THR A 17 -14.34 -9.74 12.33
N GLY A 18 -13.23 -10.46 12.09
CA GLY A 18 -13.24 -11.91 11.91
C GLY A 18 -13.82 -12.35 10.56
N SER A 19 -14.00 -11.42 9.61
CA SER A 19 -14.50 -11.71 8.27
C SER A 19 -13.46 -12.45 7.44
N ASP A 20 -13.94 -13.37 6.61
CA ASP A 20 -13.21 -14.05 5.53
C ASP A 20 -13.79 -13.69 4.15
N ALA A 21 -14.61 -12.64 4.09
CA ALA A 21 -15.25 -12.19 2.86
C ALA A 21 -14.28 -11.37 2.01
N TRP A 22 -13.54 -12.06 1.15
CA TRP A 22 -12.62 -11.45 0.19
C TRP A 22 -13.34 -10.99 -1.08
N GLN A 23 -12.69 -10.06 -1.78
CA GLN A 23 -13.08 -9.64 -3.12
C GLN A 23 -11.83 -9.42 -3.97
N ASP A 24 -11.92 -9.90 -5.21
CA ASP A 24 -10.91 -9.74 -6.22
C ASP A 24 -11.32 -8.68 -7.23
N PHE A 25 -10.35 -7.89 -7.68
CA PHE A 25 -10.56 -6.90 -8.73
C PHE A 25 -9.25 -6.52 -9.40
N GLU A 26 -9.34 -5.93 -10.59
CA GLU A 26 -8.19 -5.49 -11.38
C GLU A 26 -7.92 -3.99 -11.16
N GLY A 27 -6.77 -3.54 -11.61
CA GLY A 27 -6.35 -2.15 -11.51
C GLY A 27 -5.12 -1.87 -12.35
N THR A 28 -4.75 -0.60 -12.41
CA THR A 28 -3.51 -0.15 -13.03
C THR A 28 -2.75 0.79 -12.11
N CYS A 29 -1.45 0.86 -12.29
CA CYS A 29 -0.56 1.72 -11.53
C CYS A 29 0.51 2.31 -12.48
N VAL A 30 0.63 3.62 -12.52
CA VAL A 30 1.73 4.30 -13.22
C VAL A 30 2.63 4.96 -12.18
N MET A 31 3.85 4.43 -12.04
CA MET A 31 4.82 4.93 -11.07
C MET A 31 5.88 5.78 -11.77
N GLN A 32 6.11 7.00 -11.27
CA GLN A 32 7.08 7.94 -11.80
C GLN A 32 8.03 8.45 -10.70
N PRO A 33 9.30 8.71 -11.02
CA PRO A 33 10.25 9.27 -10.06
C PRO A 33 9.89 10.73 -9.75
N LEU A 34 10.21 11.16 -8.54
CA LEU A 34 10.07 12.54 -8.09
C LEU A 34 11.37 13.07 -7.49
N MET A 35 11.49 14.40 -7.42
CA MET A 35 12.55 15.08 -6.67
C MET A 35 13.98 14.63 -7.07
N GLY A 36 14.22 14.35 -8.35
CA GLY A 36 15.53 13.86 -8.80
C GLY A 36 15.88 12.43 -8.33
N GLY A 37 14.87 11.62 -8.00
CA GLY A 37 15.03 10.20 -7.66
C GLY A 37 14.98 9.88 -6.17
N VAL A 38 14.88 10.88 -5.29
CA VAL A 38 14.74 10.66 -3.82
C VAL A 38 13.29 10.37 -3.39
N GLY A 39 12.38 10.30 -4.35
CA GLY A 39 10.99 9.93 -4.14
C GLY A 39 10.35 9.37 -5.40
N ASN A 40 9.11 8.94 -5.28
CA ASN A 40 8.27 8.57 -6.40
C ASN A 40 6.80 8.81 -6.06
N VAL A 41 5.97 8.82 -7.08
CA VAL A 41 4.53 8.79 -6.93
C VAL A 41 3.96 7.72 -7.85
N ASP A 42 2.96 6.99 -7.38
CA ASP A 42 2.10 6.19 -8.25
C ASP A 42 0.71 6.81 -8.37
N ASP A 43 0.20 6.77 -9.59
CA ASP A 43 -1.20 7.03 -9.92
C ASP A 43 -1.89 5.68 -10.15
N ASN A 44 -2.88 5.38 -9.31
CA ASN A 44 -3.57 4.09 -9.28
C ASN A 44 -4.99 4.25 -9.78
N TRP A 45 -5.42 3.31 -10.61
CA TRP A 45 -6.83 3.05 -10.89
C TRP A 45 -7.23 1.73 -10.26
N LEU A 46 -8.28 1.73 -9.44
CA LEU A 46 -8.80 0.55 -8.76
C LEU A 46 -10.20 0.23 -9.29
N ASP A 47 -10.34 -0.86 -10.04
CA ASP A 47 -11.61 -1.28 -10.67
C ASP A 47 -12.49 -2.10 -9.73
N ILE A 48 -12.73 -1.55 -8.53
CA ILE A 48 -13.45 -2.24 -7.47
C ILE A 48 -14.96 -2.36 -7.79
N PRO A 49 -15.61 -3.52 -7.52
CA PRO A 49 -17.02 -3.73 -7.88
C PRO A 49 -18.02 -2.73 -7.27
N SER A 50 -17.68 -2.12 -6.13
CA SER A 50 -18.52 -1.10 -5.47
C SER A 50 -18.50 0.26 -6.16
N GLY A 51 -17.67 0.45 -7.19
CA GLY A 51 -17.47 1.72 -7.87
C GLY A 51 -15.98 2.03 -7.97
N PRO A 52 -15.42 2.11 -9.19
CA PRO A 52 -14.00 2.31 -9.38
C PRO A 52 -13.55 3.69 -8.90
N TYR A 53 -12.28 3.81 -8.55
CA TYR A 53 -11.71 5.09 -8.10
C TYR A 53 -10.22 5.19 -8.38
N SER A 54 -9.74 6.44 -8.42
CA SER A 54 -8.31 6.75 -8.49
C SER A 54 -7.73 7.02 -7.11
N ALA A 55 -6.45 6.72 -6.94
CA ALA A 55 -5.72 7.06 -5.72
C ALA A 55 -4.23 7.23 -6.00
N VAL A 56 -3.56 7.97 -5.12
CA VAL A 56 -2.14 8.30 -5.25
C VAL A 56 -1.35 7.77 -4.07
N GLY A 57 -0.26 7.07 -4.36
CA GLY A 57 0.77 6.70 -3.38
C GLY A 57 2.01 7.58 -3.54
N LEU A 58 2.24 8.49 -2.60
CA LEU A 58 3.44 9.34 -2.58
C LEU A 58 4.52 8.70 -1.72
N ARG A 59 5.77 8.67 -2.20
CA ARG A 59 6.93 8.15 -1.46
C ARG A 59 8.06 9.14 -1.43
N SER A 60 8.71 9.23 -0.27
CA SER A 60 9.93 10.01 -0.06
C SER A 60 10.95 9.20 0.73
N TYR A 61 12.22 9.31 0.36
CA TYR A 61 13.34 8.67 1.05
C TYR A 61 14.12 9.68 1.89
N ASP A 62 14.33 9.32 3.15
CA ASP A 62 15.21 10.02 4.08
C ASP A 62 16.56 9.30 4.14
N PRO A 63 17.60 9.80 3.45
CA PRO A 63 18.92 9.18 3.44
C PRO A 63 19.62 9.25 4.80
N LYS A 64 19.24 10.16 5.70
CA LYS A 64 19.86 10.30 7.01
C LYS A 64 19.50 9.12 7.92
N ASN A 65 18.25 8.69 7.86
CA ASN A 65 17.75 7.58 8.68
C ASN A 65 17.60 6.27 7.90
N GLY A 66 17.81 6.29 6.58
CA GLY A 66 17.64 5.12 5.71
C GLY A 66 16.18 4.64 5.65
N LEU A 67 15.22 5.57 5.74
CA LEU A 67 13.80 5.27 5.81
C LEU A 67 13.06 5.84 4.61
N TRP A 68 12.11 5.07 4.08
CA TRP A 68 11.06 5.61 3.24
C TRP A 68 9.84 5.94 4.08
N ALA A 69 9.10 6.93 3.62
CA ALA A 69 7.73 7.20 4.03
C ALA A 69 6.81 7.03 2.81
N ILE A 70 5.64 6.43 3.02
CA ILE A 70 4.62 6.21 1.99
C ILE A 70 3.29 6.81 2.50
N TRP A 71 2.76 7.77 1.77
CA TRP A 71 1.45 8.38 2.01
C TRP A 71 0.44 7.91 0.97
N TRP A 72 -0.83 7.82 1.36
CA TRP A 72 -1.93 7.45 0.49
C TRP A 72 -2.96 8.59 0.43
N LEU A 73 -3.40 8.92 -0.78
CA LEU A 73 -4.49 9.86 -1.03
C LEU A 73 -5.57 9.16 -1.85
N ASP A 74 -6.74 8.95 -1.25
CA ASP A 74 -7.89 8.37 -1.91
C ASP A 74 -8.68 9.47 -2.67
N GLY A 75 -8.93 9.29 -3.97
CA GLY A 75 -9.66 10.26 -4.78
C GLY A 75 -11.10 10.51 -4.33
N ARG A 76 -11.67 9.62 -3.52
CA ARG A 76 -12.99 9.79 -2.89
C ARG A 76 -12.94 10.69 -1.66
N SER A 77 -11.74 11.01 -1.16
CA SER A 77 -11.49 11.86 0.01
C SER A 77 -10.33 12.82 -0.29
N PRO A 78 -10.50 13.76 -1.24
CA PRO A 78 -9.41 14.51 -1.88
C PRO A 78 -8.66 15.49 -0.95
N HIS A 79 -9.15 15.69 0.28
CA HIS A 79 -8.55 16.59 1.27
C HIS A 79 -7.82 15.85 2.40
N THR A 80 -7.79 14.51 2.36
CA THR A 80 -7.20 13.68 3.42
C THR A 80 -6.09 12.83 2.85
N ILE A 81 -4.87 13.08 3.32
CA ILE A 81 -3.72 12.22 3.07
C ILE A 81 -3.48 11.40 4.33
N ASP A 82 -3.42 10.08 4.18
CA ASP A 82 -3.23 9.15 5.30
C ASP A 82 -1.87 9.37 5.99
N VAL A 83 -1.80 8.94 7.25
CA VAL A 83 -0.54 8.92 7.99
C VAL A 83 0.51 8.08 7.25
N PRO A 84 1.77 8.53 7.17
CA PRO A 84 2.76 7.79 6.42
C PRO A 84 3.14 6.51 7.14
N VAL A 85 3.10 5.39 6.42
CA VAL A 85 3.88 4.22 6.85
C VAL A 85 5.34 4.49 6.60
N LYS A 86 6.20 4.13 7.57
CA LYS A 86 7.64 4.34 7.49
C LYS A 86 8.40 3.05 7.66
N GLY A 87 9.51 2.91 6.95
CA GLY A 87 10.26 1.66 6.94
C GLY A 87 11.35 1.61 5.91
N ASN A 88 11.93 0.43 5.71
CA ASN A 88 13.05 0.24 4.80
C ASN A 88 12.99 -1.14 4.14
N PHE A 89 13.93 -1.36 3.21
CA PHE A 89 14.15 -2.65 2.58
C PHE A 89 15.31 -3.37 3.26
N GLN A 90 15.10 -4.64 3.59
CA GLN A 90 16.12 -5.57 4.09
C GLN A 90 15.94 -6.88 3.33
N ASP A 91 17.02 -7.41 2.76
CA ASP A 91 17.03 -8.68 2.00
C ASP A 91 15.94 -8.78 0.92
N GLY A 92 15.69 -7.67 0.20
CA GLY A 92 14.68 -7.60 -0.86
C GLY A 92 13.24 -7.48 -0.38
N VAL A 93 13.01 -7.40 0.93
CA VAL A 93 11.69 -7.20 1.54
C VAL A 93 11.59 -5.81 2.16
N GLY A 94 10.63 -5.02 1.71
CA GLY A 94 10.32 -3.72 2.29
C GLY A 94 9.25 -3.86 3.36
N THR A 95 9.51 -3.44 4.60
CA THR A 95 8.51 -3.46 5.69
C THR A 95 8.29 -2.05 6.21
N PHE A 96 7.04 -1.60 6.22
CA PHE A 96 6.66 -0.24 6.61
C PHE A 96 5.55 -0.27 7.65
N LEU A 97 5.64 0.58 8.68
CA LEU A 97 4.73 0.60 9.82
C LEU A 97 4.17 2.00 10.06
N ALA A 98 2.92 2.06 10.51
CA ALA A 98 2.30 3.26 11.07
C ALA A 98 1.38 2.91 12.25
N ASP A 99 1.12 3.91 13.09
CA ASP A 99 -0.03 3.95 13.98
C ASP A 99 -1.19 4.64 13.25
N ASP A 100 -2.37 4.03 13.28
CA ASP A 100 -3.55 4.50 12.55
C ASP A 100 -4.83 4.24 13.36
N MET A 101 -5.98 4.70 12.85
CA MET A 101 -7.29 4.58 13.48
C MET A 101 -8.28 3.85 12.58
N LEU A 102 -8.77 2.69 13.02
CA LEU A 102 -9.87 1.99 12.34
C LEU A 102 -11.15 2.11 13.17
N ARG A 103 -12.17 2.78 12.63
CA ARG A 103 -13.47 3.00 13.31
C ARG A 103 -13.29 3.60 14.72
N GLY A 104 -12.39 4.58 14.83
CA GLY A 104 -12.09 5.27 16.10
C GLY A 104 -11.25 4.46 17.09
N LYS A 105 -10.74 3.28 16.71
CA LYS A 105 -9.86 2.47 17.57
C LYS A 105 -8.42 2.48 17.05
N PRO A 106 -7.41 2.64 17.92
CA PRO A 106 -6.01 2.54 17.52
C PRO A 106 -5.69 1.18 16.93
N VAL A 107 -4.95 1.17 15.82
CA VAL A 107 -4.43 -0.02 15.16
C VAL A 107 -3.00 0.22 14.70
N LYS A 108 -2.22 -0.85 14.56
CA LYS A 108 -0.96 -0.81 13.78
C LYS A 108 -1.25 -1.19 12.34
N LEU A 109 -0.71 -0.42 11.41
CA LEU A 109 -0.74 -0.69 9.97
C LEU A 109 0.63 -1.17 9.52
N ARG A 110 0.67 -2.21 8.67
CA ARG A 110 1.89 -2.70 8.04
C ARG A 110 1.72 -2.85 6.55
N PHE A 111 2.64 -2.27 5.78
CA PHE A 111 2.84 -2.62 4.38
C PHE A 111 4.06 -3.50 4.24
N GLN A 112 3.98 -4.49 3.35
CA GLN A 112 5.09 -5.33 2.97
C GLN A 112 5.23 -5.38 1.45
N TRP A 113 6.41 -5.06 0.94
CA TRP A 113 6.79 -5.24 -0.46
C TRP A 113 7.75 -6.41 -0.56
N SER A 114 7.54 -7.31 -1.53
CA SER A 114 8.40 -8.48 -1.74
C SER A 114 8.30 -9.01 -3.17
N ALA A 115 9.04 -10.07 -3.48
CA ALA A 115 9.06 -10.73 -4.79
C ALA A 115 9.26 -9.74 -5.97
N ILE A 116 10.11 -8.73 -5.75
CA ILE A 116 10.34 -7.65 -6.69
C ILE A 116 11.31 -8.13 -7.77
N THR A 117 10.86 -8.08 -9.02
CA THR A 117 11.66 -8.33 -10.21
C THR A 117 11.55 -7.15 -11.17
N ALA A 118 12.18 -7.25 -12.35
CA ALA A 118 11.98 -6.27 -13.41
C ALA A 118 10.51 -6.18 -13.89
N ASN A 119 9.75 -7.27 -13.76
CA ASN A 119 8.43 -7.42 -14.37
C ASN A 119 7.30 -7.77 -13.39
N SER A 120 7.61 -7.93 -12.11
CA SER A 120 6.64 -8.27 -11.07
C SER A 120 6.99 -7.69 -9.70
N ALA A 121 5.99 -7.53 -8.86
CA ALA A 121 6.16 -7.31 -7.42
C ALA A 121 4.90 -7.76 -6.68
N GLU A 122 5.05 -8.03 -5.38
CA GLU A 122 3.93 -8.26 -4.49
C GLU A 122 3.91 -7.23 -3.38
N TRP A 123 2.72 -6.71 -3.09
CA TRP A 123 2.47 -5.85 -1.95
C TRP A 123 1.38 -6.43 -1.07
N ARG A 124 1.54 -6.29 0.25
CA ARG A 124 0.54 -6.71 1.24
C ARG A 124 0.30 -5.62 2.27
N GLN A 125 -0.95 -5.50 2.69
CA GLN A 125 -1.39 -4.74 3.86
C GLN A 125 -1.84 -5.67 4.96
N ALA A 126 -1.43 -5.36 6.19
CA ALA A 126 -1.97 -5.98 7.38
C ALA A 126 -2.30 -4.95 8.47
N LEU A 127 -3.30 -5.27 9.28
CA LEU A 127 -3.70 -4.49 10.45
C LEU A 127 -3.52 -5.32 11.71
N SER A 128 -3.22 -4.67 12.82
CA SER A 128 -3.14 -5.29 14.14
C SER A 128 -3.90 -4.46 15.17
N ALA A 129 -4.73 -5.14 15.96
CA ALA A 129 -5.51 -4.56 17.05
C ALA A 129 -4.85 -4.71 18.44
N ASP A 130 -3.73 -5.44 18.53
CA ASP A 130 -3.09 -5.83 19.80
C ASP A 130 -1.65 -5.30 19.94
N GLY A 131 -1.35 -4.21 19.23
CA GLY A 131 -0.04 -3.56 19.26
C GLY A 131 1.03 -4.26 18.44
N GLY A 132 0.63 -5.07 17.45
CA GLY A 132 1.53 -5.76 16.52
C GLY A 132 1.90 -7.18 16.92
N LYS A 133 1.21 -7.78 17.92
CA LYS A 133 1.45 -9.19 18.32
C LYS A 133 0.84 -10.15 17.30
N THR A 134 -0.35 -9.83 16.81
CA THR A 134 -1.02 -10.56 15.71
C THR A 134 -1.36 -9.62 14.57
N TRP A 135 -1.46 -10.15 13.35
CA TRP A 135 -1.67 -9.36 12.13
C TRP A 135 -2.72 -10.02 11.24
N GLU A 136 -3.74 -9.25 10.85
CA GLU A 136 -4.73 -9.63 9.84
C GLU A 136 -4.30 -9.04 8.49
N THR A 137 -3.75 -9.87 7.60
CA THR A 137 -3.58 -9.47 6.20
C THR A 137 -4.95 -9.24 5.59
N ASN A 138 -5.17 -8.05 5.07
CA ASN A 138 -6.48 -7.60 4.58
C ASN A 138 -6.43 -7.04 3.14
N TRP A 139 -5.24 -6.98 2.55
CA TRP A 139 -5.08 -6.64 1.14
C TRP A 139 -3.78 -7.24 0.60
N VAL A 140 -3.87 -7.89 -0.56
CA VAL A 140 -2.73 -8.33 -1.37
C VAL A 140 -2.87 -7.72 -2.76
N MET A 141 -1.76 -7.27 -3.30
CA MET A 141 -1.65 -6.78 -4.67
C MET A 141 -0.53 -7.52 -5.40
N HIS A 142 -0.81 -7.99 -6.60
CA HIS A 142 0.18 -8.55 -7.50
C HIS A 142 0.35 -7.62 -8.69
N PHE A 143 1.55 -7.07 -8.84
CA PHE A 143 1.93 -6.19 -9.93
C PHE A 143 2.56 -7.01 -11.04
N THR A 144 2.15 -6.75 -12.28
CA THR A 144 2.78 -7.26 -13.50
C THR A 144 2.99 -6.12 -14.48
N ARG A 145 4.12 -6.10 -15.18
CA ARG A 145 4.43 -5.03 -16.13
C ARG A 145 3.37 -4.97 -17.25
N ALA A 146 2.93 -3.75 -17.59
CA ALA A 146 1.84 -3.50 -18.54
C ALA A 146 2.21 -3.75 -20.01
#